data_AF-M0QYP4-F1
#
_entry.id   AF-M0QYP4-F1
#
_cell.length_a   1.000
_cell.length_b   1.000
_cell.length_c   1.000
_cell.angle_alpha   90.00
_cell.angle_beta   90.00
_cell.angle_gamma   90.00
#
_symmetry.space_group_name_H-M   'P 1'
#
loop_
_entity.id
_entity.type
_entity.pdbx_description
1 polymer ?
#
loop_
_entity_poly.entity_id
_entity_poly.type
_entity_poly.pdbx_seq_one_letter_code
_entity_poly.pdbx_strand_id
1 'polypeptide(L)'
;MHLLGPWLLLLVLEYLAFSDSSKWVFEHPETLYAWEGACVWIPCTYRALDGDLESFILFHNPEYNKNTSKFDGTRLYESTKDGKVPSEQKRVQFLGDKNKNCTLSI
;
A
#
# COMPACT_ATOMS: atom_id res chain seq x y z
N MET A 1 -53.58 20.04 23.27
CA MET A 1 -52.76 18.81 23.34
C MET A 1 -52.33 18.48 21.91
N HIS A 2 -51.15 18.93 21.51
CA HIS A 2 -50.58 18.65 20.19
C HIS A 2 -49.46 17.62 20.37
N LEU A 3 -49.64 16.42 19.84
CA LEU A 3 -48.56 15.45 19.62
C LEU A 3 -48.80 14.82 18.25
N LEU A 4 -48.29 15.49 17.22
CA LEU A 4 -48.07 14.91 15.89
C LEU A 4 -46.74 14.16 15.93
N GLY A 5 -46.75 12.98 15.31
CA GLY A 5 -45.81 11.89 15.52
C GLY A 5 -44.35 12.17 15.11
N PRO A 6 -43.44 11.27 15.52
CA PRO A 6 -42.01 11.48 15.44
C PRO A 6 -41.55 11.51 13.98
N TRP A 7 -41.22 12.71 13.56
CA TRP A 7 -40.53 13.04 12.34
C TRP A 7 -39.14 12.39 12.35
N LEU A 8 -38.79 11.78 11.22
CA LEU A 8 -37.41 11.69 10.71
C LEU A 8 -36.46 10.75 11.47
N LEU A 9 -36.70 9.44 11.34
CA LEU A 9 -35.61 8.45 11.25
C LEU A 9 -34.87 8.65 9.90
N LEU A 10 -34.25 9.82 9.73
CA LEU A 10 -33.33 10.10 8.64
C LEU A 10 -32.01 9.40 8.97
N LEU A 11 -31.80 8.26 8.32
CA LEU A 11 -30.60 8.00 7.51
C LEU A 11 -29.30 8.56 8.12
N VAL A 12 -28.88 8.01 9.26
CA VAL A 12 -27.44 7.95 9.56
C VAL A 12 -26.86 6.82 8.71
N LEU A 13 -26.86 7.04 7.40
CA LEU A 13 -25.94 6.36 6.51
C LEU A 13 -24.59 7.01 6.83
N GLU A 14 -23.98 6.55 7.92
CA GLU A 14 -22.56 6.79 8.12
C GLU A 14 -21.90 6.35 6.81
N TYR A 15 -21.17 7.29 6.20
CA TYR A 15 -20.31 7.01 5.09
C TYR A 15 -19.31 5.94 5.56
N LEU A 16 -19.69 4.68 5.43
CA LEU A 16 -18.78 3.56 5.44
C LEU A 16 -17.85 3.86 4.27
N ALA A 17 -16.70 4.47 4.57
CA ALA A 17 -15.56 4.44 3.70
C ALA A 17 -15.29 2.95 3.50
N PHE A 18 -15.83 2.39 2.41
CA PHE A 18 -15.65 1.00 2.08
C PHE A 18 -14.20 0.88 1.65
N SER A 19 -13.32 0.68 2.63
CA SER A 19 -11.97 0.25 2.38
C SER A 19 -12.10 -1.14 1.77
N ASP A 20 -11.66 -1.29 0.53
CA ASP A 20 -11.67 -2.56 -0.20
C ASP A 20 -10.55 -3.49 0.33
N SER A 21 -10.35 -3.49 1.66
CA SER A 21 -9.31 -4.24 2.35
C SER A 21 -9.51 -5.75 2.19
N SER A 22 -10.72 -6.20 1.86
CA SER A 22 -11.02 -7.59 1.51
C SER A 22 -10.29 -8.06 0.24
N LYS A 23 -9.83 -7.14 -0.62
CA LYS A 23 -9.16 -7.50 -1.88
C LYS A 23 -7.67 -7.77 -1.77
N TRP A 24 -7.06 -7.36 -0.67
CA TRP A 24 -5.62 -7.45 -0.48
C TRP A 24 -5.30 -8.10 0.86
N VAL A 25 -4.51 -9.16 0.81
CA VAL A 25 -3.96 -9.80 2.01
C VAL A 25 -2.44 -9.67 1.94
N PHE A 26 -1.80 -9.29 3.03
CA PHE A 26 -0.35 -9.15 3.14
C PHE A 26 0.15 -9.93 4.35
N GLU A 27 1.31 -10.56 4.21
CA GLU A 27 2.04 -11.19 5.31
C GLU A 27 3.48 -10.69 5.29
N HIS A 28 3.85 -9.92 6.32
CA HIS A 28 5.20 -9.40 6.51
C HIS A 28 5.42 -9.04 7.99
N PRO A 29 6.67 -8.90 8.46
CA PRO A 29 6.93 -8.29 9.76
C PRO A 29 6.46 -6.83 9.77
N GLU A 30 5.65 -6.46 10.75
CA GLU A 30 5.15 -5.08 10.89
C GLU A 30 6.27 -4.08 11.22
N THR A 31 7.34 -4.56 11.85
CA THR A 31 8.51 -3.75 12.20
C THR A 31 9.77 -4.57 11.99
N LEU A 32 10.76 -3.96 11.32
CA LEU A 32 12.10 -4.52 11.14
C LEU A 32 13.13 -3.59 11.75
N TYR A 33 14.22 -4.17 12.23
CA TYR A 33 15.34 -3.45 12.80
C TYR A 33 16.60 -3.74 11.99
N ALA A 34 17.30 -2.68 11.66
CA ALA A 34 18.61 -2.71 11.03
C ALA A 34 19.43 -1.53 11.56
N TRP A 35 20.71 -1.49 11.22
CA TRP A 35 21.63 -0.44 11.62
C TRP A 35 22.28 0.20 10.41
N GLU A 36 22.81 1.40 10.59
CA GLU A 36 23.51 2.13 9.55
C GLU A 36 24.67 1.29 8.98
N GLY A 37 24.79 1.28 7.65
CA GLY A 37 25.77 0.47 6.93
C GLY A 37 25.45 -1.03 6.78
N ALA A 38 24.41 -1.56 7.45
CA ALA A 38 23.91 -2.90 7.16
C ALA A 38 22.85 -2.90 6.04
N CYS A 39 22.48 -4.10 5.60
CA CYS A 39 21.36 -4.34 4.71
C CYS A 39 20.13 -4.79 5.50
N VAL A 40 18.94 -4.49 4.98
CA VAL A 40 17.68 -5.02 5.48
C VAL A 40 17.00 -5.84 4.40
N TRP A 41 16.58 -7.05 4.77
CA TRP A 41 15.82 -7.94 3.91
C TRP A 41 14.42 -8.07 4.50
N ILE A 42 13.40 -7.63 3.75
CA ILE A 42 12.02 -7.53 4.21
C ILE A 42 11.22 -8.67 3.57
N PRO A 43 10.97 -9.78 4.29
CA PRO A 43 10.09 -10.83 3.78
C PRO A 43 8.68 -10.28 3.62
N CYS A 44 8.09 -10.50 2.46
CA CYS A 44 6.73 -10.06 2.19
C CYS A 44 6.06 -10.97 1.16
N THR A 45 4.85 -11.40 1.47
CA THR A 45 3.94 -12.01 0.51
C THR A 45 2.61 -11.26 0.49
N TYR A 46 1.90 -11.37 -0.62
CA TYR A 46 0.57 -10.79 -0.75
C TYR A 46 -0.36 -11.65 -1.59
N ARG A 47 -1.64 -11.33 -1.56
CA ARG A 47 -2.65 -11.84 -2.48
C ARG A 47 -3.54 -10.69 -2.91
N ALA A 48 -3.62 -10.47 -4.22
CA ALA A 48 -4.55 -9.54 -4.83
C ALA A 48 -5.72 -10.31 -5.46
N LEU A 49 -6.95 -10.02 -5.05
CA LEU A 49 -8.15 -10.63 -5.65
C LEU A 49 -8.46 -10.06 -7.05
N ASP A 50 -7.94 -8.88 -7.37
CA ASP A 50 -8.18 -8.17 -8.62
C ASP A 50 -7.22 -8.55 -9.76
N GLY A 51 -6.32 -9.53 -9.53
CA GLY A 51 -5.39 -10.06 -10.55
C GLY A 51 -3.93 -9.66 -10.33
N ASP A 52 -3.12 -9.77 -11.40
CA ASP A 52 -1.68 -9.49 -11.36
C ASP A 52 -1.40 -7.98 -11.25
N LEU A 53 -0.30 -7.62 -10.58
CA LEU A 53 0.17 -6.24 -10.49
C LEU A 53 0.62 -5.69 -11.84
N GLU A 54 0.03 -4.56 -12.22
CA GLU A 54 0.47 -3.76 -13.36
C GLU A 54 1.71 -2.90 -13.02
N SER A 55 1.76 -2.36 -11.79
CA SER A 55 2.84 -1.49 -11.33
C SER A 55 3.10 -1.63 -9.84
N PHE A 56 4.33 -1.32 -9.42
CA PHE A 56 4.75 -1.31 -8.02
C PHE A 56 5.64 -0.09 -7.75
N ILE A 57 5.36 0.64 -6.68
CA ILE A 57 6.13 1.80 -6.22
C ILE A 57 6.40 1.62 -4.73
N LEU A 58 7.67 1.73 -4.33
CA LEU A 58 8.07 1.78 -2.93
C LEU A 58 8.24 3.23 -2.49
N PHE A 59 7.43 3.66 -1.54
CA PHE A 59 7.57 4.98 -0.91
C PHE A 59 8.28 4.88 0.44
N HIS A 60 8.98 5.95 0.78
CA HIS A 60 9.42 6.24 2.15
C HIS A 60 8.61 7.42 2.68
N ASN A 61 7.95 7.19 3.84
CA ASN A 61 7.04 8.13 4.51
C ASN A 61 6.01 8.77 3.55
N PRO A 62 5.12 7.98 2.93
CA PRO A 62 4.12 8.50 2.01
C PRO A 62 3.02 9.30 2.73
N GLU A 63 2.56 10.37 2.08
CA GLU A 63 1.43 11.18 2.52
C GLU A 63 0.35 11.22 1.42
N TYR A 64 -0.91 11.03 1.81
CA TYR A 64 -2.02 11.07 0.85
C TYR A 64 -2.47 12.51 0.59
N ASN A 65 -2.33 12.95 -0.66
CA ASN A 65 -2.75 14.26 -1.12
C ASN A 65 -4.17 14.20 -1.67
N LYS A 66 -5.11 14.79 -0.92
CA LYS A 66 -6.54 14.83 -1.28
C LYS A 66 -6.83 15.64 -2.55
N ASN A 67 -6.00 16.64 -2.90
CA ASN A 67 -6.24 17.49 -4.06
C ASN A 67 -5.94 16.75 -5.37
N THR A 68 -4.93 15.87 -5.35
CA THR A 68 -4.51 15.09 -6.52
C THR A 68 -5.02 13.65 -6.48
N SER A 69 -5.60 13.22 -5.35
CA SER A 69 -5.97 11.83 -5.05
C SER A 69 -4.80 10.86 -5.25
N LYS A 70 -3.59 11.27 -4.85
CA LYS A 70 -2.35 10.52 -5.03
C LYS A 70 -1.51 10.54 -3.77
N PHE A 71 -0.60 9.58 -3.65
CA PHE A 71 0.43 9.60 -2.63
C PHE A 71 1.63 10.44 -3.09
N ASP A 72 1.99 11.41 -2.27
CA ASP A 72 3.24 12.15 -2.33
C ASP A 72 4.26 11.51 -1.37
N GLY A 73 5.55 11.74 -1.60
CA GLY A 73 6.62 11.18 -0.77
C GLY A 73 7.85 10.79 -1.58
N THR A 74 8.89 10.33 -0.88
CA THR A 74 10.14 9.91 -1.53
C THR A 74 9.94 8.54 -2.17
N ARG A 75 10.13 8.43 -3.49
CA ARG A 75 10.07 7.14 -4.21
C ARG A 75 11.43 6.47 -4.19
N LEU A 76 11.53 5.32 -3.52
CA LEU A 76 12.75 4.53 -3.40
C LEU A 76 12.90 3.51 -4.55
N TYR A 77 11.79 3.06 -5.13
CA TYR A 77 11.77 2.16 -6.28
C TYR A 77 10.49 2.38 -7.10
N GLU A 78 10.59 2.33 -8.43
CA GLU A 78 9.43 2.35 -9.33
C GLU A 78 9.59 1.29 -10.43
N SER A 79 8.64 0.35 -10.52
CA SER A 79 8.75 -0.80 -11.44
C SER A 79 8.87 -0.40 -12.92
N THR A 80 8.30 0.74 -13.31
CA THR A 80 8.35 1.24 -14.68
C THR A 80 9.69 1.88 -15.06
N LYS A 81 10.52 2.24 -14.07
CA LYS A 81 11.85 2.83 -14.23
C LYS A 81 12.94 1.87 -13.79
N ASP A 82 13.02 1.59 -12.49
CA ASP A 82 14.08 0.78 -11.89
C ASP A 82 13.94 -0.70 -12.26
N GLY A 83 12.71 -1.20 -12.44
CA GLY A 83 12.48 -2.57 -12.89
C GLY A 83 12.96 -2.87 -14.32
N LYS A 84 13.34 -1.84 -15.09
CA LYS A 84 13.94 -1.98 -16.43
C LYS A 84 15.47 -1.90 -16.42
N VAL A 85 16.07 -1.58 -15.28
CA VAL A 85 17.52 -1.46 -15.09
C VAL A 85 18.00 -2.70 -14.34
N PRO A 86 19.19 -3.25 -14.65
CA PRO A 86 19.75 -4.36 -13.86
C PRO A 86 19.79 -4.01 -12.37
N SER A 87 19.12 -4.81 -11.54
CA SER A 87 18.92 -4.52 -10.11
C SER A 87 20.20 -4.66 -9.29
N GLU A 88 21.19 -5.43 -9.74
CA GLU A 88 22.43 -5.74 -9.03
C GLU A 88 23.26 -4.51 -8.66
N GLN A 89 23.03 -3.37 -9.31
CA GLN A 89 23.73 -2.10 -9.05
C GLN A 89 22.93 -1.15 -8.14
N LYS A 90 21.71 -1.52 -7.74
CA LYS A 90 20.82 -0.67 -6.96
C LYS A 90 20.85 -1.07 -5.49
N ARG A 91 20.90 -0.07 -4.61
CA ARG A 91 20.76 -0.25 -3.16
C ARG A 91 19.37 -0.83 -2.83
N VAL A 92 18.32 -0.24 -3.40
CA VAL A 92 16.94 -0.68 -3.19
C VAL A 92 16.53 -1.63 -4.32
N GLN A 93 16.09 -2.83 -3.97
CA GLN A 93 15.69 -3.87 -4.90
C GLN A 93 14.32 -4.45 -4.52
N PHE A 94 13.45 -4.58 -5.52
CA PHE A 94 12.23 -5.37 -5.43
C PHE A 94 12.54 -6.79 -5.90
N LEU A 95 12.49 -7.75 -4.98
CA LEU A 95 12.78 -9.16 -5.22
C LEU A 95 11.49 -9.99 -5.41
N GLY A 96 10.35 -9.31 -5.47
CA GLY A 96 9.04 -9.90 -5.61
C GLY A 96 8.63 -10.20 -7.05
N ASP A 97 7.35 -10.52 -7.21
CA ASP A 97 6.72 -10.84 -8.48
C ASP A 97 5.37 -10.08 -8.61
N LYS A 98 4.57 -10.46 -9.60
CA LYS A 98 3.32 -9.78 -9.92
C LYS A 98 2.10 -10.31 -9.18
N ASN A 99 2.18 -11.40 -8.41
CA ASN A 99 0.97 -12.01 -7.85
C ASN A 99 1.05 -12.48 -6.40
N LYS A 100 2.24 -12.69 -5.84
CA LYS A 100 2.38 -13.35 -4.54
C LYS A 100 3.53 -12.83 -3.70
N ASN A 101 4.61 -12.37 -4.29
CA ASN A 101 5.83 -12.01 -3.57
C ASN A 101 6.06 -10.49 -3.64
N CYS A 102 6.25 -9.86 -2.48
CA CYS A 102 6.54 -8.43 -2.34
C CYS A 102 7.86 -8.15 -1.60
N THR A 103 8.75 -9.13 -1.55
CA THR A 103 10.03 -9.05 -0.82
C THR A 103 10.88 -7.87 -1.29
N LEU A 104 11.49 -7.16 -0.34
CA LEU A 104 12.38 -6.02 -0.59
C LEU A 104 13.77 -6.28 0.00
N SER A 105 14.78 -5.72 -0.65
CA SER A 105 16.15 -5.65 -0.12
C SER A 105 16.66 -4.22 -0.22
N ILE A 106 17.26 -3.70 0.85
CA ILE A 106 17.83 -2.35 0.94
C ILE A 106 19.22 -2.41 1.58
#